data_AF-A0A7J8XJU2-F1
#
_entry.id   AF-A0A7J8XJU2-F1
#
_cell.length_a   1.000
_cell.length_b   1.000
_cell.length_c   1.000
_cell.angle_alpha   90.00
_cell.angle_beta   90.00
_cell.angle_gamma   90.00
#
_symmetry.space_group_name_H-M   'P 1'
#
loop_
_entity.id
_entity.type
_entity.pdbx_description
1 polymer ?
#
loop_
_entity_poly.entity_id
_entity_poly.type
_entity_poly.pdbx_seq_one_letter_code
_entity_poly.pdbx_strand_id
1 'polypeptide(L)'
;MILYLYIDTEFPGMIFKPNKQVIGKGNPIINYNYMKSNVDALQIIQLGLSLSDARGNLPGFDSPFSYVWEFNFREFDINRDRYASDSIELLKRQGIDFEKNKEKGIDSKYFAKKFWDYGLLFNCY
;
A
#
# COMPACT_ATOMS: atom_id res chain seq x y z
N MET A 1 -22.39 8.88 -12.14
CA MET A 1 -21.47 9.63 -11.26
C MET A 1 -20.12 8.95 -11.34
N ILE A 2 -19.07 9.64 -11.81
CA ILE A 2 -17.73 9.04 -11.91
C ILE A 2 -17.06 9.16 -10.54
N LEU A 3 -16.54 8.04 -10.03
CA LEU A 3 -15.78 7.95 -8.79
C LEU A 3 -14.29 7.85 -9.15
N TYR A 4 -13.47 8.71 -8.55
CA TYR A 4 -12.01 8.64 -8.66
C TYR A 4 -11.44 8.01 -7.38
N LEU A 5 -10.47 7.12 -7.57
CA LEU A 5 -9.78 6.41 -6.51
C LEU A 5 -8.29 6.74 -6.58
N TYR A 6 -7.73 7.21 -5.46
CA TYR A 6 -6.30 7.45 -5.30
C TYR A 6 -5.78 6.50 -4.24
N ILE A 7 -4.66 5.84 -4.53
CA ILE A 7 -4.03 4.88 -3.64
C ILE A 7 -2.55 5.20 -3.47
N ASP A 8 -2.06 4.95 -2.27
CA ASP A 8 -0.64 4.98 -1.94
C ASP A 8 -0.34 3.85 -0.96
N THR A 9 0.87 3.30 -0.96
CA THR A 9 1.20 2.13 -0.13
C THR A 9 2.55 2.27 0.53
N GLU A 10 2.61 1.89 1.80
CA GLU A 10 3.87 1.72 2.51
C GLU A 10 4.21 0.24 2.62
N PHE A 11 5.46 -0.08 2.31
CA PHE A 11 5.99 -1.45 2.28
C PHE A 11 7.47 -1.43 2.69
N PRO A 12 8.06 -2.58 3.09
CA PRO A 12 9.38 -2.63 3.72
C PRO A 12 10.56 -2.50 2.72
N GLY A 13 10.40 -1.67 1.69
CA GLY A 13 11.43 -1.32 0.71
C GLY A 13 11.70 -2.39 -0.34
N MET A 14 12.94 -2.43 -0.83
CA MET A 14 13.40 -3.40 -1.83
C MET A 14 14.59 -4.20 -1.30
N ILE A 15 14.46 -5.52 -1.27
CA ILE A 15 15.54 -6.46 -0.91
C ILE A 15 16.22 -7.03 -2.15
N PHE A 16 15.51 -7.16 -3.27
CA PHE A 16 16.07 -7.52 -4.58
C PHE A 16 16.29 -6.25 -5.39
N LYS A 17 17.56 -5.84 -5.54
CA LYS A 17 17.92 -4.60 -6.24
C LYS A 17 18.66 -4.92 -7.55
N PRO A 18 18.23 -4.35 -8.69
CA PRO A 18 19.02 -4.41 -9.91
C PRO A 18 20.34 -3.62 -9.73
N ASN A 19 21.39 -4.05 -10.43
CA ASN A 19 22.59 -3.21 -10.55
C ASN A 19 22.20 -1.87 -11.22
N LYS A 20 22.74 -0.75 -10.71
CA LYS A 20 22.43 0.62 -11.20
C LYS A 20 22.59 0.76 -12.72
N GLN A 21 23.56 0.06 -13.32
CA GLN A 21 23.76 0.04 -14.78
C GLN A 21 22.61 -0.63 -15.55
N VAL A 22 21.90 -1.57 -14.92
CA VAL A 22 20.75 -2.28 -15.50
C VAL A 22 19.49 -1.42 -15.44
N ILE A 23 19.29 -0.68 -14.35
CA ILE A 23 18.17 0.27 -14.19
C ILE A 23 18.27 1.40 -15.21
N GLY A 24 19.49 1.93 -15.42
CA GLY A 24 19.73 3.02 -16.37
C GLY A 24 19.40 2.69 -17.82
N LYS A 25 19.27 1.40 -18.16
CA LYS A 25 18.83 0.94 -19.49
C LYS A 25 17.31 0.98 -19.67
N GLY A 26 16.54 1.22 -18.60
CA GLY A 26 15.09 1.43 -18.67
C GLY A 26 14.29 0.24 -19.21
N ASN A 27 14.81 -0.99 -19.16
CA ASN A 27 14.13 -2.16 -19.72
C ASN A 27 12.89 -2.53 -18.88
N PRO A 28 11.66 -2.42 -19.43
CA PRO A 28 10.44 -2.63 -18.65
C PRO A 28 10.28 -4.05 -18.11
N ILE A 29 10.73 -5.07 -18.86
CA ILE A 29 10.64 -6.48 -18.46
C ILE A 29 11.53 -6.73 -17.24
N ILE A 30 12.74 -6.19 -17.26
CA ILE A 30 13.68 -6.33 -16.14
C ILE A 30 13.12 -5.60 -14.91
N ASN A 31 12.64 -4.36 -15.08
CA ASN A 31 12.05 -3.59 -13.98
C ASN A 31 10.85 -4.31 -13.36
N TYR A 32 9.96 -4.86 -14.17
CA TYR A 32 8.83 -5.66 -13.71
C TYR A 32 9.28 -6.88 -12.91
N ASN A 33 10.29 -7.63 -13.38
CA ASN A 33 10.78 -8.82 -12.68
C ASN A 33 11.34 -8.49 -11.29
N TYR A 34 12.05 -7.37 -11.14
CA TYR A 34 12.54 -6.91 -9.83
C TYR A 34 11.40 -6.42 -8.94
N MET A 35 10.47 -5.63 -9.47
CA MET A 35 9.27 -5.21 -8.74
C MET A 35 8.50 -6.43 -8.24
N LYS A 36 8.19 -7.38 -9.13
CA LYS A 36 7.48 -8.63 -8.81
C LYS A 36 8.20 -9.43 -7.73
N SER A 37 9.52 -9.62 -7.84
CA SER A 37 10.30 -10.37 -6.85
C SER A 37 10.22 -9.76 -5.46
N ASN A 38 10.19 -8.41 -5.35
CA ASN A 38 10.02 -7.74 -4.06
C ASN A 38 8.58 -7.84 -3.56
N VAL A 39 7.58 -7.60 -4.43
CA VAL A 39 6.17 -7.70 -4.07
C VAL A 39 5.78 -9.10 -3.59
N ASP A 40 6.28 -10.15 -4.25
CA ASP A 40 6.04 -11.54 -3.85
C ASP A 40 6.66 -11.88 -2.48
N ALA A 41 7.76 -11.24 -2.12
CA ALA A 41 8.58 -11.62 -0.96
C ALA A 41 8.31 -10.77 0.30
N LEU A 42 7.64 -9.64 0.16
CA LEU A 42 7.48 -8.65 1.22
C LEU A 42 6.01 -8.49 1.60
N GLN A 43 5.76 -8.17 2.87
CA GLN A 43 4.41 -7.88 3.36
C GLN A 43 4.10 -6.39 3.20
N ILE A 44 2.89 -6.06 2.75
CA ILE A 44 2.40 -4.68 2.78
C ILE A 44 2.24 -4.22 4.25
N ILE A 45 2.53 -2.95 4.51
CA ILE A 45 2.42 -2.36 5.85
C ILE A 45 1.18 -1.48 5.92
N GLN A 46 0.97 -0.64 4.90
CA GLN A 46 -0.10 0.34 4.89
C GLN A 46 -0.65 0.57 3.49
N LEU A 47 -1.94 0.91 3.41
CA LEU A 47 -2.60 1.42 2.21
C LEU A 47 -3.34 2.72 2.56
N GLY A 48 -2.91 3.83 1.96
CA GLY A 48 -3.67 5.06 1.91
C GLY A 48 -4.69 5.02 0.78
N LEU A 49 -5.91 5.48 1.05
CA LEU A 49 -6.99 5.51 0.08
C LEU A 49 -7.77 6.83 0.19
N SER A 50 -7.98 7.47 -0.96
CA SER A 50 -8.85 8.63 -1.08
C SER A 50 -9.83 8.45 -2.23
N LEU A 51 -11.04 8.94 -2.02
CA LEU A 51 -12.13 8.93 -3.00
C LEU A 51 -12.51 10.35 -3.36
N SER A 52 -12.84 10.62 -4.62
CA SER A 52 -13.45 11.90 -5.00
C SER A 52 -14.48 11.79 -6.11
N ASP A 53 -15.39 12.77 -6.17
CA ASP A 53 -16.24 12.98 -7.35
C ASP A 53 -15.42 13.59 -8.52
N ALA A 54 -16.05 13.73 -9.68
CA ALA A 54 -15.40 14.30 -10.87
C ALA A 54 -14.95 15.77 -10.74
N ARG A 55 -15.32 16.45 -9.65
CA ARG A 55 -14.89 17.82 -9.34
C ARG A 55 -13.79 17.83 -8.27
N GLY A 56 -13.35 16.67 -7.81
CA GLY A 56 -12.34 16.54 -6.76
C GLY A 56 -12.88 16.68 -5.34
N ASN A 57 -14.20 16.66 -5.13
CA ASN A 57 -14.77 16.73 -3.79
C ASN A 57 -14.59 15.38 -3.07
N LEU A 58 -14.04 15.43 -1.86
CA LEU A 58 -13.92 14.26 -0.98
C LEU A 58 -15.28 13.90 -0.35
N PRO A 59 -15.48 12.62 0.04
CA PRO A 59 -16.68 12.22 0.75
C PRO A 59 -16.78 12.96 2.08
N GLY A 60 -17.97 13.51 2.37
CA GLY A 60 -18.25 14.21 3.62
C GLY A 60 -19.30 13.54 4.52
N PHE A 61 -20.03 12.53 4.02
CA PHE A 61 -21.05 11.77 4.77
C PHE A 61 -21.99 12.65 5.62
N ASP A 62 -22.52 13.72 5.02
CA ASP A 62 -23.40 14.71 5.68
C ASP A 62 -22.79 15.39 6.92
N SER A 63 -21.46 15.43 6.99
CA SER A 63 -20.67 16.07 8.04
C SER A 63 -19.86 17.26 7.48
N PRO A 64 -19.35 18.15 8.34
CA PRO A 64 -18.45 19.23 7.91
C PRO A 64 -17.02 18.74 7.59
N PHE A 65 -16.76 17.43 7.69
CA PHE A 65 -15.44 16.84 7.49
C PHE A 65 -15.30 16.21 6.10
N SER A 66 -14.05 16.00 5.69
CA SER A 66 -13.69 15.21 4.52
C SER A 66 -12.90 13.99 4.97
N TYR A 67 -13.16 12.85 4.34
CA TYR A 67 -12.58 11.59 4.77
C TYR A 67 -11.58 11.05 3.76
N VAL A 68 -10.42 10.65 4.28
CA VAL A 68 -9.43 9.79 3.64
C VAL A 68 -9.15 8.64 4.60
N TRP A 69 -8.77 7.49 4.05
CA TRP A 69 -8.56 6.28 4.83
C TRP A 69 -7.12 5.84 4.80
N GLU A 70 -6.67 5.34 5.93
CA GLU A 70 -5.39 4.69 6.07
C GLU A 70 -5.64 3.31 6.69
N PHE A 71 -5.30 2.27 5.93
CA PHE A 71 -5.43 0.88 6.36
C PHE A 71 -4.06 0.37 6.77
N ASN A 72 -3.92 0.02 8.04
CA ASN A 72 -2.72 -0.56 8.62
C ASN A 72 -2.86 -2.08 8.69
N PHE A 73 -1.89 -2.83 8.17
CA PHE A 73 -1.97 -4.29 8.04
C PHE A 73 -1.17 -5.03 9.11
N ARG A 74 -1.64 -6.22 9.50
CA ARG A 74 -1.06 -6.99 10.63
C ARG A 74 0.03 -7.98 10.24
N GLU A 75 0.20 -8.24 8.95
CA GLU A 75 1.01 -9.36 8.47
C GLU A 75 2.51 -9.14 8.67
N PHE A 76 2.96 -7.89 8.59
CA PHE A 76 4.37 -7.55 8.75
C PHE A 76 4.84 -7.68 10.20
N ASP A 77 5.81 -8.57 10.41
CA ASP A 77 6.48 -8.79 11.69
C ASP A 77 7.98 -8.52 11.53
N ILE A 78 8.48 -7.47 12.17
CA ILE A 78 9.88 -7.04 12.10
C ILE A 78 10.86 -8.13 12.58
N ASN A 79 10.41 -9.09 13.39
CA ASN A 79 11.27 -10.15 13.92
C ASN A 79 11.31 -11.39 13.01
N ARG A 80 10.41 -11.48 12.02
CA ARG A 80 10.24 -12.66 11.15
C ARG A 80 10.47 -12.34 9.68
N ASP A 81 9.93 -11.22 9.21
CA ASP A 81 9.82 -10.90 7.80
C ASP A 81 11.08 -10.19 7.28
N ARG A 82 11.31 -10.32 5.97
CA ARG A 82 12.40 -9.62 5.29
C ARG A 82 12.03 -8.16 5.08
N TYR A 83 13.03 -7.28 5.15
CA TYR A 83 12.86 -5.85 4.91
C TYR A 83 14.19 -5.19 4.55
N ALA A 84 14.12 -3.98 3.98
CA ALA A 84 15.25 -3.07 3.87
C ALA A 84 15.33 -2.20 5.14
N SER A 85 16.45 -2.25 5.87
CA SER A 85 16.61 -1.54 7.15
C SER A 85 16.35 -0.04 7.03
N ASP A 86 16.90 0.62 6.01
CA ASP A 86 16.70 2.05 5.77
C ASP A 86 15.22 2.41 5.61
N SER A 87 14.43 1.53 4.96
CA SER A 87 12.99 1.73 4.78
C SER A 87 12.25 1.60 6.11
N ILE A 88 12.58 0.61 6.93
CA ILE A 88 11.97 0.45 8.26
C ILE A 88 12.31 1.62 9.18
N GLU A 89 13.55 2.09 9.16
CA GLU A 89 13.94 3.27 9.94
C GLU A 89 13.17 4.52 9.51
N LEU A 90 13.00 4.73 8.20
CA LEU A 90 12.19 5.83 7.67
C LEU A 90 10.74 5.73 8.15
N LEU A 91 10.11 4.56 8.01
CA LEU A 91 8.72 4.34 8.41
C LEU A 91 8.51 4.53 9.92
N LYS A 92 9.46 4.09 10.76
CA LYS A 92 9.44 4.38 12.20
C LYS A 92 9.48 5.88 12.48
N ARG A 93 10.32 6.63 11.76
CA ARG A 93 10.41 8.10 11.89
C ARG A 93 9.14 8.81 11.42
N GLN A 94 8.42 8.22 10.47
CA GLN A 94 7.11 8.71 10.01
C GLN A 94 5.96 8.34 10.97
N GLY A 95 6.25 7.58 12.03
CA GLY A 95 5.28 7.27 13.09
C GLY A 95 4.58 5.93 12.94
N ILE A 96 5.01 5.06 12.03
CA ILE A 96 4.46 3.70 11.95
C ILE A 96 4.87 2.89 13.19
N ASP A 97 3.86 2.42 13.91
CA ASP A 97 3.99 1.51 15.04
C ASP A 97 3.75 0.07 14.57
N PHE A 98 4.83 -0.63 14.26
CA PHE A 98 4.80 -2.00 13.75
C PHE A 98 4.20 -3.02 14.74
N GLU A 99 4.43 -2.84 16.04
CA GLU A 99 3.88 -3.74 17.05
C GLU A 99 2.37 -3.54 17.17
N LYS A 100 1.91 -2.28 17.19
CA LYS A 100 0.47 -1.98 17.14
C LYS A 100 -0.19 -2.50 15.86
N ASN A 101 0.48 -2.39 14.72
CA ASN A 101 -0.02 -2.93 13.45
C ASN A 101 -0.15 -4.46 13.53
N LYS A 102 0.85 -5.16 14.06
CA LYS A 102 0.80 -6.61 14.27
C LYS A 102 -0.34 -7.03 15.20
N GLU A 103 -0.57 -6.30 16.29
CA GLU A 103 -1.61 -6.60 17.27
C GLU A 103 -3.03 -6.24 16.82
N LYS A 104 -3.20 -5.08 16.19
CA LYS A 104 -4.51 -4.45 15.94
C LYS A 104 -4.80 -4.14 14.47
N GLY A 105 -3.81 -4.32 13.60
CA GLY A 105 -3.93 -4.09 12.18
C GLY A 105 -4.95 -5.02 11.52
N ILE A 106 -5.28 -4.73 10.28
CA ILE A 106 -6.27 -5.44 9.48
C ILE A 106 -5.60 -6.64 8.81
N ASP A 107 -6.31 -7.75 8.69
CA ASP A 107 -5.89 -8.86 7.83
C ASP A 107 -6.04 -8.45 6.35
N SER A 108 -4.94 -8.41 5.63
CA SER A 108 -4.82 -8.01 4.22
C SER A 108 -5.69 -8.85 3.29
N LYS A 109 -5.87 -10.15 3.55
CA LYS A 109 -6.70 -11.03 2.72
C LYS A 109 -8.18 -10.74 2.94
N TYR A 110 -8.57 -10.52 4.19
CA TYR A 110 -9.92 -10.08 4.54
C TYR A 110 -10.21 -8.70 3.94
N PHE A 111 -9.26 -7.77 4.02
CA PHE A 111 -9.37 -6.48 3.36
C PHE A 111 -9.56 -6.63 1.86
N ALA A 112 -8.72 -7.41 1.18
CA ALA A 112 -8.83 -7.64 -0.27
C ALA A 112 -10.21 -8.21 -0.67
N LYS A 113 -10.73 -9.17 0.11
CA LYS A 113 -12.08 -9.69 -0.09
C LYS A 113 -13.14 -8.59 0.05
N LYS A 114 -13.06 -7.75 1.07
CA LYS A 114 -14.01 -6.65 1.27
C LYS A 114 -13.91 -5.58 0.19
N PHE A 115 -12.69 -5.26 -0.23
CA PHE A 115 -12.41 -4.32 -1.30
C PHE A 115 -13.05 -4.76 -2.62
N TRP A 116 -13.02 -6.07 -2.89
CA TRP A 116 -13.75 -6.70 -3.99
C TRP A 116 -15.27 -6.64 -3.79
N ASP A 117 -15.77 -7.12 -2.63
CA ASP A 117 -17.21 -7.21 -2.33
C ASP A 117 -17.91 -5.84 -2.41
N TYR A 118 -17.21 -4.74 -2.11
CA TYR A 118 -17.75 -3.37 -2.16
C TYR A 118 -17.66 -2.69 -3.53
N GLY A 119 -17.23 -3.38 -4.59
CA GLY A 119 -17.20 -2.83 -5.95
C GLY A 119 -16.19 -1.70 -6.15
N LEU A 120 -15.17 -1.61 -5.30
CA LEU A 120 -14.06 -0.67 -5.48
C LEU A 120 -13.06 -1.16 -6.55
N LEU A 121 -13.12 -2.45 -6.89
CA LEU A 121 -12.45 -3.04 -8.05
C LEU A 121 -13.50 -3.53 -9.06
N PHE A 122 -13.19 -3.41 -10.34
CA PHE A 122 -14.00 -3.92 -11.44
C PHE A 122 -15.45 -3.43 -11.44
N ASN A 123 -15.66 -2.10 -11.45
CA ASN A 123 -16.93 -1.54 -11.89
C ASN A 123 -17.08 -1.81 -13.40
N CYS A 124 -17.68 -2.95 -13.73
CA CYS A 124 -18.17 -3.23 -15.07
C CYS A 124 -19.40 -2.33 -15.31
N TYR A 125 -19.27 -1.37 -16.22
CA TYR A 125 -20.43 -0.72 -16.84
C TYR A 125 -21.15 -1.69 -17.77
#